data_AF-A0A6P6PKZ0-F1
#
_entry.id   AF-A0A6P6PKZ0-F1
#
_cell.length_a   1.000
_cell.length_b   1.000
_cell.length_c   1.000
_cell.angle_alpha   90.00
_cell.angle_beta   90.00
_cell.angle_gamma   90.00
#
_symmetry.space_group_name_H-M   'P 1'
#
loop_
_entity.id
_entity.type
_entity.pdbx_description
1 polymer ?
#
loop_
_entity_poly.entity_id
_entity_poly.type
_entity_poly.pdbx_seq_one_letter_code
_entity_poly.pdbx_strand_id
1 'polypeptide(L)'
;MMKSMLRRFVKKEGFKDMSSLQLVRLDVSDKQSWVNLKEVNMGLGAESLLKELQKQKKIGELTALEFRKDCVKVMCTITQKVQEKCPVKYPVVRQVACLDPSIMMSDPDWCKSNMTKLVQSFLQAQQLSGGVSAGDVIIQQFNKFLSVENESLFSYKPTETRLDIFLHGVLGQRDELWSFARNCFSCPMGRQQWREDSPLIKKWRPAICRRRQWSVID
;
A
#
# COMPACT_ATOMS: atom_id res chain seq x y z
N MET A 1 -5.53 -5.90 8.15
CA MET A 1 -5.23 -4.77 9.05
C MET A 1 -6.18 -3.56 8.86
N MET A 2 -6.35 -3.00 7.65
CA MET A 2 -7.25 -1.83 7.46
C MET A 2 -8.72 -2.11 7.84
N LYS A 3 -9.28 -3.25 7.39
CA LYS A 3 -10.67 -3.65 7.70
C LYS A 3 -10.93 -3.74 9.22
N SER A 4 -9.96 -4.14 10.04
CA SER A 4 -10.17 -4.25 11.50
C SER A 4 -10.19 -2.89 12.18
N MET A 5 -9.47 -1.90 11.64
CA MET A 5 -9.47 -0.54 12.15
C MET A 5 -10.76 0.21 11.78
N LEU A 6 -11.19 0.12 10.51
CA LEU A 6 -12.42 0.73 10.02
C LEU A 6 -13.66 0.22 10.77
N ARG A 7 -13.73 -1.08 11.06
CA ARG A 7 -14.84 -1.72 11.78
C ARG A 7 -15.07 -1.19 13.21
N ARG A 8 -14.15 -0.37 13.75
CA ARG A 8 -14.32 0.23 15.07
C ARG A 8 -15.25 1.44 15.08
N PHE A 9 -15.41 2.12 13.93
CA PHE A 9 -16.16 3.37 13.85
C PHE A 9 -16.98 3.53 12.57
N VAL A 10 -16.78 2.70 11.54
CA VAL A 10 -17.53 2.71 10.27
C VAL A 10 -18.49 1.53 10.24
N LYS A 11 -19.71 1.75 9.74
CA LYS A 11 -20.76 0.74 9.55
C LYS A 11 -20.21 -0.46 8.78
N LYS A 12 -20.60 -1.66 9.22
CA LYS A 12 -20.06 -2.92 8.68
C LYS A 12 -20.58 -3.26 7.29
N GLU A 13 -21.69 -2.62 6.92
CA GLU A 13 -22.44 -2.84 5.69
C GLU A 13 -21.57 -2.38 4.51
N GLY A 14 -21.04 -3.36 3.76
CA GLY A 14 -20.17 -3.12 2.60
C GLY A 14 -18.71 -3.59 2.74
N PHE A 15 -18.22 -4.02 3.91
CA PHE A 15 -16.80 -4.43 4.01
C PHE A 15 -16.47 -5.82 3.46
N LYS A 16 -17.48 -6.69 3.27
CA LYS A 16 -17.25 -8.10 2.91
C LYS A 16 -16.59 -8.20 1.54
N ASP A 17 -17.08 -7.41 0.58
CA ASP A 17 -16.69 -7.52 -0.83
C ASP A 17 -15.76 -6.37 -1.31
N MET A 18 -15.39 -5.45 -0.42
CA MET A 18 -14.44 -4.39 -0.77
C MET A 18 -13.02 -4.95 -1.01
N SER A 19 -12.51 -4.63 -2.20
CA SER A 19 -11.11 -4.77 -2.58
C SER A 19 -10.19 -3.85 -1.77
N SER A 20 -8.90 -4.17 -1.74
CA SER A 20 -7.88 -3.36 -1.07
C SER A 20 -7.85 -1.91 -1.59
N LEU A 21 -8.11 -1.70 -2.89
CA LEU A 21 -8.15 -0.37 -3.48
C LEU A 21 -9.36 0.43 -3.02
N GLN A 22 -10.54 -0.21 -2.92
CA GLN A 22 -11.75 0.44 -2.41
C GLN A 22 -11.58 0.86 -0.94
N LEU A 23 -10.95 0.03 -0.11
CA LEU A 23 -10.68 0.39 1.29
C LEU A 23 -9.75 1.60 1.43
N VAL A 24 -8.80 1.75 0.51
CA VAL A 24 -7.84 2.87 0.53
C VAL A 24 -8.47 4.16 0.01
N ARG A 25 -9.52 4.06 -0.80
CA ARG A 25 -10.27 5.20 -1.36
C ARG A 25 -11.52 5.56 -0.57
N LEU A 26 -11.93 4.73 0.39
CA LEU A 26 -13.10 4.97 1.23
C LEU A 26 -12.95 6.29 1.97
N ASP A 27 -13.95 7.17 1.85
CA ASP A 27 -14.01 8.36 2.69
C ASP A 27 -14.47 7.97 4.09
N VAL A 28 -13.56 8.11 5.05
CA VAL A 28 -13.80 7.80 6.46
C VAL A 28 -14.30 9.00 7.26
N SER A 29 -14.41 10.16 6.62
CA SER A 29 -14.83 11.43 7.21
C SER A 29 -16.35 11.63 7.14
N ASP A 30 -17.02 10.86 6.27
CA ASP A 30 -18.46 10.88 6.13
C ASP A 30 -19.14 10.34 7.39
N LYS A 31 -19.83 11.23 8.11
CA LYS A 31 -20.54 10.90 9.35
C LYS A 31 -21.70 9.95 9.12
N GLN A 32 -22.29 9.90 7.91
CA GLN A 32 -23.37 8.96 7.61
C GLN A 32 -22.87 7.51 7.56
N SER A 33 -21.59 7.33 7.25
CA SER A 33 -20.91 6.03 7.26
C SER A 33 -20.57 5.53 8.67
N TRP A 34 -20.61 6.38 9.69
CA TRP A 34 -20.20 6.01 11.05
C TRP A 34 -21.25 5.16 11.77
N VAL A 35 -20.79 4.27 12.64
CA VAL A 35 -21.67 3.58 13.58
C VAL A 35 -22.24 4.58 14.59
N ASN A 36 -23.29 4.18 15.32
CA ASN A 36 -23.77 4.99 16.43
C ASN A 36 -22.62 5.26 17.41
N LEU A 37 -22.51 6.47 17.96
CA LEU A 37 -21.44 6.81 18.91
C LEU A 37 -21.37 5.82 20.07
N LYS A 38 -22.53 5.30 20.54
CA LYS A 38 -22.60 4.29 21.61
C LYS A 38 -21.98 2.94 21.23
N GLU A 39 -21.88 2.64 19.94
CA GLU A 39 -21.34 1.39 19.39
C GLU A 39 -19.88 1.51 18.96
N VAL A 40 -19.30 2.71 19.02
CA VAL A 40 -17.89 2.94 18.67
C VAL A 40 -16.99 2.12 19.59
N ASN A 41 -16.12 1.30 19.00
CA ASN A 41 -15.18 0.49 19.74
C ASN A 41 -13.86 1.26 20.00
N MET A 42 -13.72 1.79 21.22
CA MET A 42 -12.52 2.50 21.68
C MET A 42 -11.43 1.57 22.25
N GLY A 43 -11.70 0.26 22.33
CA GLY A 43 -10.86 -0.73 22.99
C GLY A 43 -11.23 -0.95 24.47
N LEU A 44 -10.83 -2.11 24.99
CA LEU A 44 -11.25 -2.62 26.30
C LEU A 44 -10.91 -1.67 27.46
N GLY A 45 -9.69 -1.11 27.46
CA GLY A 45 -9.23 -0.23 28.55
C GLY A 45 -10.05 1.06 28.65
N ALA A 46 -10.25 1.76 27.52
CA ALA A 46 -11.02 2.99 27.48
C ALA A 46 -12.51 2.74 27.83
N GLU A 47 -13.10 1.66 27.32
CA GLU A 47 -14.48 1.27 27.64
C GLU A 47 -14.67 0.94 29.12
N SER A 48 -13.72 0.23 29.74
CA SER A 48 -13.79 -0.12 31.16
C SER A 48 -13.74 1.13 32.04
N LEU A 49 -12.77 2.02 31.78
CA LEU A 49 -12.59 3.25 32.55
C LEU A 49 -13.81 4.17 32.41
N LEU A 50 -14.34 4.33 31.20
CA LEU A 50 -15.51 5.18 30.95
C LEU A 50 -16.74 4.66 31.70
N LYS A 51 -16.97 3.34 31.69
CA LYS A 51 -18.07 2.71 32.45
C LYS A 51 -17.90 2.87 33.95
N GLU A 52 -16.68 2.78 34.47
CA GLU A 52 -16.40 2.97 35.90
C GLU A 52 -16.68 4.42 36.34
N LEU A 53 -16.21 5.41 35.57
CA LEU A 53 -16.45 6.82 35.84
C LEU A 53 -17.95 7.18 35.78
N GLN A 54 -18.70 6.55 34.87
CA GLN A 54 -20.16 6.69 34.81
C GLN A 54 -20.86 6.08 36.03
N LYS A 55 -20.44 4.89 36.48
CA LYS A 55 -20.97 4.26 37.71
C LYS A 55 -20.72 5.13 38.94
N GLN A 56 -19.55 5.76 39.02
CA GLN A 56 -19.19 6.71 40.08
C GLN A 56 -19.89 8.08 39.94
N LYS A 57 -20.74 8.27 38.92
CA LYS A 57 -21.41 9.54 38.58
C LYS A 57 -20.44 10.73 38.42
N LYS A 58 -19.17 10.47 38.11
CA LYS A 58 -18.15 11.50 37.86
C LYS A 58 -18.29 12.14 36.49
N ILE A 59 -18.87 11.40 35.53
CA ILE A 59 -19.13 11.88 34.18
C ILE A 59 -20.57 11.57 33.76
N GLY A 60 -21.17 12.50 33.02
CA GLY A 60 -22.50 12.32 32.43
C GLY A 60 -22.48 11.55 31.11
N GLU A 61 -23.66 11.18 30.62
CA GLU A 61 -23.81 10.53 29.31
C GLU A 61 -23.35 11.43 28.17
N LEU A 62 -23.64 12.74 28.25
CA LEU A 62 -23.21 13.74 27.27
C LEU A 62 -21.67 13.75 27.12
N THR A 63 -20.94 13.87 28.24
CA THR A 63 -19.47 13.88 28.26
C THR A 63 -18.88 12.59 27.70
N ALA A 64 -19.50 11.44 27.99
CA ALA A 64 -19.07 10.16 27.45
C ALA A 64 -19.28 10.06 25.92
N LEU A 65 -20.38 10.62 25.39
CA LEU A 65 -20.62 10.70 23.96
C LEU A 65 -19.68 11.66 23.24
N GLU A 66 -19.35 12.80 23.87
CA GLU A 66 -18.34 13.74 23.37
C GLU A 66 -16.97 13.10 23.28
N PHE A 67 -16.56 12.38 24.34
CA PHE A 67 -15.31 11.61 24.34
C PHE A 67 -15.28 10.56 23.22
N ARG A 68 -16.38 9.80 23.03
CA ARG A 68 -16.50 8.83 21.92
C ARG A 68 -16.38 9.51 20.56
N LYS A 69 -17.00 10.68 20.37
CA LYS A 69 -16.91 11.47 19.15
C LYS A 69 -15.47 11.93 18.87
N ASP A 70 -14.73 12.34 19.90
CA ASP A 70 -13.33 12.73 19.76
C ASP A 70 -12.43 11.53 19.43
N CYS A 71 -12.68 10.37 20.03
CA CYS A 71 -12.02 9.12 19.64
C CYS A 71 -12.26 8.78 18.15
N VAL A 72 -13.47 8.97 17.63
CA VAL A 72 -13.75 8.78 16.20
C VAL A 72 -12.91 9.73 15.35
N LYS A 73 -12.84 11.03 15.68
CA LYS A 73 -11.98 11.98 14.94
C LYS A 73 -10.52 11.55 14.88
N VAL A 74 -9.98 11.06 16.00
CA VAL A 74 -8.61 10.53 16.06
C VAL A 74 -8.47 9.31 15.15
N MET A 75 -9.40 8.36 15.22
CA MET A 75 -9.38 7.17 14.36
C MET A 75 -9.51 7.53 12.86
N CYS A 76 -10.36 8.48 12.50
CA CYS A 76 -10.44 9.01 11.13
C CYS A 76 -9.09 9.56 10.68
N THR A 77 -8.46 10.40 11.51
CA THR A 77 -7.16 11.02 11.20
C THR A 77 -6.07 9.97 10.99
N ILE A 78 -5.99 8.97 11.86
CA ILE A 78 -5.00 7.87 11.71
C ILE A 78 -5.32 7.08 10.44
N THR A 79 -6.60 6.77 10.18
CA THR A 79 -7.01 6.02 8.99
C THR A 79 -6.62 6.75 7.70
N GLN A 80 -6.91 8.04 7.61
CA GLN A 80 -6.54 8.88 6.48
C GLN A 80 -5.04 8.88 6.25
N LYS A 81 -4.23 9.03 7.30
CA LYS A 81 -2.76 8.95 7.18
C LYS A 81 -2.29 7.59 6.66
N VAL A 82 -2.92 6.50 7.09
CA VAL A 82 -2.59 5.15 6.58
C VAL A 82 -3.04 5.00 5.12
N GLN A 83 -4.22 5.52 4.75
CA GLN A 83 -4.73 5.52 3.37
C GLN A 83 -3.82 6.34 2.44
N GLU A 84 -3.36 7.52 2.87
CA GLU A 84 -2.42 8.37 2.14
C GLU A 84 -1.12 7.65 1.84
N LYS A 85 -0.56 6.94 2.82
CA LYS A 85 0.72 6.23 2.68
C LYS A 85 0.58 4.84 2.06
N CYS A 86 -0.63 4.40 1.70
CA CYS A 86 -0.84 3.04 1.23
C CYS A 86 -0.29 2.85 -0.21
N PRO A 87 0.64 1.91 -0.43
CA PRO A 87 1.25 1.69 -1.75
C PRO A 87 0.24 1.37 -2.85
N VAL A 88 -0.85 0.66 -2.53
CA VAL A 88 -1.89 0.26 -3.50
C VAL A 88 -2.63 1.45 -4.13
N LYS A 89 -2.51 2.67 -3.55
CA LYS A 89 -3.07 3.90 -4.13
C LYS A 89 -2.41 4.23 -5.47
N TYR A 90 -1.13 3.90 -5.62
CA TYR A 90 -0.34 4.24 -6.79
C TYR A 90 -0.54 3.23 -7.92
N PRO A 91 -0.88 3.69 -9.15
CA PRO A 91 -1.04 2.81 -10.30
C PRO A 91 0.18 1.93 -10.56
N VAL A 92 1.38 2.51 -10.45
CA VAL A 92 2.65 1.82 -10.69
C VAL A 92 2.82 0.61 -9.77
N VAL A 93 2.51 0.77 -8.48
CA VAL A 93 2.56 -0.35 -7.50
C VAL A 93 1.56 -1.45 -7.86
N ARG A 94 0.37 -1.09 -8.37
CA ARG A 94 -0.61 -2.08 -8.83
C ARG A 94 -0.17 -2.78 -10.11
N GLN A 95 0.48 -2.06 -11.03
CA GLN A 95 0.97 -2.61 -12.29
C GLN A 95 2.13 -3.58 -12.07
N VAL A 96 2.99 -3.36 -11.07
CA VAL A 96 4.06 -4.30 -10.67
C VAL A 96 3.53 -5.69 -10.31
N ALA A 97 2.24 -5.84 -9.97
CA ALA A 97 1.62 -7.15 -9.77
C ALA A 97 1.66 -8.03 -11.04
N CYS A 98 1.89 -7.48 -12.24
CA CYS A 98 2.17 -8.29 -13.43
C CYS A 98 3.46 -9.12 -13.34
N LEU A 99 4.33 -8.82 -12.36
CA LEU A 99 5.53 -9.61 -12.06
C LEU A 99 5.26 -10.78 -11.11
N ASP A 100 4.02 -11.00 -10.69
CA ASP A 100 3.63 -12.14 -9.85
C ASP A 100 3.48 -13.41 -10.70
N PRO A 101 4.25 -14.49 -10.44
CA PRO A 101 4.18 -15.74 -11.20
C PRO A 101 2.77 -16.35 -11.27
N SER A 102 1.99 -16.25 -10.19
CA SER A 102 0.62 -16.77 -10.18
C SER A 102 -0.30 -16.01 -11.14
N ILE A 103 -0.09 -14.70 -11.28
CA ILE A 103 -0.87 -13.86 -12.19
C ILE A 103 -0.37 -14.01 -13.63
N MET A 104 0.94 -14.10 -13.83
CA MET A 104 1.54 -14.38 -15.15
C MET A 104 0.97 -15.64 -15.80
N MET A 105 0.74 -16.69 -15.00
CA MET A 105 0.13 -17.94 -15.47
C MET A 105 -1.38 -17.82 -15.70
N SER A 106 -2.08 -17.13 -14.79
CA SER A 106 -3.55 -17.07 -14.84
C SER A 106 -4.07 -16.14 -15.95
N ASP A 107 -3.40 -15.01 -16.17
CA ASP A 107 -3.80 -14.00 -17.15
C ASP A 107 -2.56 -13.31 -17.76
N PRO A 108 -1.93 -13.94 -18.78
CA PRO A 108 -0.74 -13.39 -19.42
C PRO A 108 -1.03 -12.10 -20.17
N ASP A 109 -2.21 -11.93 -20.77
CA ASP A 109 -2.54 -10.72 -21.54
C ASP A 109 -2.75 -9.50 -20.63
N TRP A 110 -3.34 -9.71 -19.44
CA TRP A 110 -3.38 -8.68 -18.40
C TRP A 110 -1.97 -8.29 -17.94
N CYS A 111 -1.05 -9.26 -17.82
CA CYS A 111 0.34 -8.98 -17.46
C CYS A 111 1.05 -8.15 -18.53
N LYS A 112 0.91 -8.50 -19.82
CA LYS A 112 1.46 -7.72 -20.95
C LYS A 112 0.92 -6.28 -20.94
N SER A 113 -0.39 -6.11 -20.76
CA SER A 113 -1.02 -4.78 -20.70
C SER A 113 -0.47 -3.92 -19.56
N ASN A 114 -0.30 -4.50 -18.36
CA ASN A 114 0.24 -3.78 -17.21
C ASN A 114 1.73 -3.51 -17.33
N MET A 115 2.51 -4.40 -17.95
CA MET A 115 3.92 -4.15 -18.24
C MET A 115 4.10 -2.95 -19.17
N THR A 116 3.29 -2.84 -20.23
CA THR A 116 3.31 -1.67 -21.13
C THR A 116 3.02 -0.38 -20.37
N LYS A 117 1.99 -0.37 -19.51
CA LYS A 117 1.64 0.82 -18.69
C LYS A 117 2.74 1.16 -17.68
N LEU A 118 3.40 0.14 -17.14
CA LEU A 118 4.51 0.29 -16.19
C LEU A 118 5.70 0.95 -16.88
N VAL A 119 6.14 0.43 -18.03
CA VAL A 119 7.22 1.01 -18.83
C VAL A 119 6.90 2.44 -19.26
N GLN A 120 5.67 2.71 -19.73
CA GLN A 120 5.23 4.06 -20.07
C GLN A 120 5.34 5.04 -18.89
N SER A 121 4.98 4.60 -17.68
CA SER A 121 5.10 5.43 -16.47
C SER A 121 6.56 5.76 -16.15
N PHE A 122 7.48 4.82 -16.34
CA PHE A 122 8.92 5.02 -16.13
C PHE A 122 9.55 5.90 -17.23
N LEU A 123 9.05 5.83 -18.47
CA LEU A 123 9.46 6.72 -19.56
C LEU A 123 9.06 8.17 -19.26
N GLN A 124 7.82 8.39 -18.84
CA GLN A 124 7.31 9.72 -18.46
C GLN A 124 8.10 10.31 -17.29
N ALA A 125 8.54 9.48 -16.36
CA ALA A 125 9.34 9.90 -15.21
C ALA A 125 10.85 10.05 -15.53
N GLN A 126 11.28 9.85 -16.78
CA GLN A 126 12.69 9.85 -17.21
C GLN A 126 13.58 8.89 -16.39
N GLN A 127 13.02 7.78 -15.91
CA GLN A 127 13.72 6.79 -15.09
C GLN A 127 14.32 5.63 -15.90
N LEU A 128 14.19 5.66 -17.23
CA LEU A 128 14.75 4.69 -18.16
C LEU A 128 15.93 5.33 -18.91
N SER A 129 17.15 4.89 -18.59
CA SER A 129 18.39 5.41 -19.16
C SER A 129 18.47 5.25 -20.69
N GLY A 130 17.84 4.21 -21.26
CA GLY A 130 17.79 3.98 -22.71
C GLY A 130 16.55 4.55 -23.40
N GLY A 131 15.73 5.36 -22.70
CA GLY A 131 14.55 6.00 -23.26
C GLY A 131 13.56 5.00 -23.91
N VAL A 132 12.92 5.43 -24.99
CA VAL A 132 11.86 4.65 -25.68
C VAL A 132 12.39 3.32 -26.21
N SER A 133 13.61 3.30 -26.76
CA SER A 133 14.24 2.09 -27.29
C SER A 133 14.38 0.98 -26.24
N ALA A 134 14.88 1.31 -25.04
CA ALA A 134 14.95 0.33 -23.95
C ALA A 134 13.55 -0.10 -23.48
N GLY A 135 12.58 0.82 -23.49
CA GLY A 135 11.19 0.51 -23.17
C GLY A 135 10.59 -0.55 -24.10
N ASP A 136 10.80 -0.41 -25.41
CA ASP A 136 10.32 -1.37 -26.41
C ASP A 136 10.99 -2.74 -26.26
N VAL A 137 12.30 -2.77 -25.99
CA VAL A 137 13.04 -4.02 -25.76
C VAL A 137 12.53 -4.75 -24.51
N ILE A 138 12.28 -4.03 -23.41
CA ILE A 138 11.70 -4.61 -22.18
C ILE A 138 10.34 -5.25 -22.48
N ILE A 139 9.46 -4.54 -23.18
CA ILE A 139 8.12 -5.04 -23.54
C ILE A 139 8.23 -6.27 -24.44
N GLN A 140 9.08 -6.23 -25.46
CA GLN A 140 9.30 -7.36 -26.37
C GLN A 140 9.86 -8.58 -25.64
N GLN A 141 10.85 -8.39 -24.76
CA GLN A 141 11.42 -9.46 -23.96
C GLN A 141 10.39 -10.09 -23.03
N PHE A 142 9.56 -9.28 -22.38
CA PHE A 142 8.50 -9.75 -21.49
C PHE A 142 7.39 -10.50 -22.23
N ASN A 143 6.94 -9.98 -23.37
CA ASN A 143 5.94 -10.64 -24.21
C ASN A 143 6.44 -12.00 -24.70
N LYS A 144 7.68 -12.07 -25.19
CA LYS A 144 8.32 -13.33 -25.60
C LYS A 144 8.44 -14.30 -24.43
N PHE A 145 8.70 -13.81 -23.23
CA PHE A 145 8.77 -14.64 -22.03
C PHE A 145 7.41 -15.27 -21.70
N LEU A 146 6.33 -14.49 -21.69
CA LEU A 146 4.98 -14.99 -21.40
C LEU A 146 4.36 -15.85 -22.51
N SER A 147 4.85 -15.72 -23.75
CA SER A 147 4.42 -16.58 -24.87
C SER A 147 5.00 -18.00 -24.81
N VAL A 148 6.07 -18.22 -24.05
CA VAL A 148 6.65 -19.54 -23.84
C VAL A 148 6.05 -20.11 -22.55
N GLU A 149 5.48 -21.32 -22.63
CA GLU A 149 5.02 -22.02 -21.44
C GLU A 149 6.22 -22.30 -20.54
N ASN A 150 6.30 -21.59 -19.42
CA ASN A 150 7.37 -21.74 -18.44
C ASN A 150 6.85 -22.58 -17.29
N GLU A 151 7.11 -23.89 -17.34
CA GLU A 151 6.77 -24.83 -16.25
C GLU A 151 7.37 -24.39 -14.89
N SER A 152 8.48 -23.66 -14.93
CA SER A 152 9.14 -23.10 -13.75
C SER A 152 8.24 -22.16 -12.95
N LEU A 153 7.27 -21.46 -13.57
CA LEU A 153 6.32 -20.58 -12.88
C LEU A 153 5.40 -21.37 -11.92
N PHE A 154 5.07 -22.63 -12.22
CA PHE A 154 4.26 -23.48 -11.34
C PHE A 154 4.99 -23.87 -10.05
N SER A 155 6.33 -23.84 -10.06
CA SER A 155 7.14 -24.20 -8.89
C SER A 155 7.26 -23.08 -7.85
N TYR A 156 6.80 -21.86 -8.18
CA TYR A 156 6.94 -20.72 -7.28
C TYR A 156 6.06 -20.86 -6.04
N LYS A 157 6.72 -20.86 -4.88
CA LYS A 157 6.09 -20.84 -3.57
C LYS A 157 6.59 -19.65 -2.76
N PRO A 158 5.72 -18.66 -2.45
CA PRO A 158 6.11 -17.46 -1.70
C PRO A 158 6.69 -17.73 -0.31
N THR A 159 6.36 -18.87 0.30
CA THR A 159 6.86 -19.29 1.62
C THR A 159 8.26 -19.89 1.58
N GLU A 160 8.70 -20.38 0.41
CA GLU A 160 9.96 -21.10 0.25
C GLU A 160 11.04 -20.22 -0.40
N THR A 161 10.67 -19.39 -1.38
CA THR A 161 11.63 -18.55 -2.11
C THR A 161 11.13 -17.11 -2.26
N ARG A 162 12.04 -16.15 -2.04
CA ARG A 162 11.75 -14.71 -2.25
C ARG A 162 11.56 -14.43 -3.74
N LEU A 163 10.54 -13.63 -4.08
CA LEU A 163 10.13 -13.37 -5.46
C LEU A 163 11.27 -12.91 -6.39
N ASP A 164 12.10 -11.99 -5.93
CA ASP A 164 13.23 -11.45 -6.71
C ASP A 164 14.32 -12.51 -6.97
N ILE A 165 14.59 -13.42 -6.03
CA ILE A 165 15.54 -14.53 -6.22
C ILE A 165 14.99 -15.49 -7.28
N PHE A 166 13.71 -15.82 -7.18
CA PHE A 166 13.03 -16.68 -8.15
C PHE A 166 13.02 -16.04 -9.55
N LEU A 167 12.59 -14.79 -9.66
CA LEU A 167 12.55 -14.07 -10.93
C LEU A 167 13.94 -13.85 -11.52
N HIS A 168 14.98 -13.68 -10.72
CA HIS A 168 16.35 -13.66 -11.22
C HIS A 168 16.71 -14.98 -11.91
N GLY A 169 16.32 -16.12 -11.33
CA GLY A 169 16.55 -17.43 -11.94
C GLY A 169 15.84 -17.62 -13.29
N VAL A 170 14.69 -16.98 -13.48
CA VAL A 170 13.85 -17.13 -14.67
C VAL A 170 14.09 -16.04 -15.73
N LEU A 171 14.29 -14.80 -15.30
CA LEU A 171 14.47 -13.62 -16.15
C LEU A 171 15.93 -13.21 -16.31
N GLY A 172 16.86 -13.77 -15.53
CA GLY A 172 18.27 -13.36 -15.50
C GLY A 172 19.03 -13.51 -16.81
N GLN A 173 18.52 -14.30 -17.76
CA GLN A 173 19.07 -14.37 -19.13
C GLN A 173 18.74 -13.13 -19.98
N ARG A 174 17.94 -12.19 -19.46
CA ARG A 174 17.45 -10.99 -20.15
C ARG A 174 17.83 -9.75 -19.35
N ASP A 175 19.02 -9.21 -19.64
CA ASP A 175 19.66 -8.18 -18.83
C ASP A 175 18.81 -6.91 -18.65
N GLU A 176 18.15 -6.42 -19.71
CA GLU A 176 17.33 -5.20 -19.65
C GLU A 176 16.02 -5.40 -18.88
N LEU A 177 15.31 -6.50 -19.15
CA LEU A 177 14.08 -6.85 -18.44
C LEU A 177 14.34 -7.10 -16.95
N TRP A 178 15.42 -7.81 -16.62
CA TRP A 178 15.80 -8.04 -15.23
C TRP A 178 16.23 -6.75 -14.54
N SER A 179 17.03 -5.91 -15.20
CA SER A 179 17.42 -4.60 -14.65
C SER A 179 16.20 -3.73 -14.37
N PHE A 180 15.20 -3.74 -15.27
CA PHE A 180 13.94 -3.06 -15.07
C PHE A 180 13.13 -3.64 -13.91
N ALA A 181 12.94 -4.95 -13.86
CA ALA A 181 12.22 -5.63 -12.78
C ALA A 181 12.89 -5.38 -11.42
N ARG A 182 14.22 -5.46 -11.37
CA ARG A 182 15.03 -5.12 -10.18
C ARG A 182 14.81 -3.67 -9.77
N ASN A 183 14.75 -2.73 -10.70
CA ASN A 183 14.39 -1.35 -10.40
C ASN A 183 12.98 -1.26 -9.84
N CYS A 184 11.99 -1.99 -10.36
CA CYS A 184 10.65 -2.02 -9.78
C CYS A 184 10.61 -2.55 -8.34
N PHE A 185 11.43 -3.56 -8.00
CA PHE A 185 11.52 -4.13 -6.65
C PHE A 185 12.34 -3.28 -5.67
N SER A 186 13.43 -2.68 -6.17
CA SER A 186 14.34 -1.87 -5.37
C SER A 186 13.86 -0.43 -5.21
N CYS A 187 12.99 0.05 -6.09
CA CYS A 187 12.51 1.41 -6.01
C CYS A 187 11.72 1.56 -4.69
N PRO A 188 12.21 2.40 -3.76
CA PRO A 188 11.39 2.83 -2.65
C PRO A 188 10.40 3.84 -3.24
N MET A 189 9.43 3.39 -4.04
CA MET A 189 8.36 4.24 -4.58
C MET A 189 7.42 4.75 -3.48
N GLY A 190 7.58 4.26 -2.25
CA GLY A 190 7.07 4.90 -1.04
C GLY A 190 7.93 6.06 -0.50
N ARG A 191 9.09 6.40 -1.09
CA ARG A 191 9.98 7.49 -0.62
C ARG A 191 10.33 8.56 -1.66
N GLN A 192 10.36 8.26 -2.98
CA GLN A 192 10.81 9.26 -3.98
C GLN A 192 9.66 10.02 -4.67
N GLN A 193 8.49 9.43 -4.92
CA GLN A 193 7.31 10.14 -5.44
C GLN A 193 6.56 10.97 -4.38
N TRP A 194 7.24 11.38 -3.31
CA TRP A 194 6.70 12.21 -2.21
C TRP A 194 7.34 13.59 -2.13
N ARG A 195 8.10 14.01 -3.15
CA ARG A 195 8.92 15.21 -3.06
C ARG A 195 8.46 16.44 -3.85
N GLU A 196 7.48 16.31 -4.74
CA GLU A 196 6.89 17.39 -5.54
C GLU A 196 5.40 17.00 -5.64
N ASP A 197 4.44 17.55 -4.90
CA ASP A 197 3.92 18.91 -4.97
C ASP A 197 3.10 19.26 -3.73
N SER A 198 3.71 19.89 -2.71
CA SER A 198 2.94 20.58 -1.67
C SER A 198 3.72 21.76 -1.10
N PRO A 199 3.22 23.01 -1.24
CA PRO A 199 3.87 24.21 -0.68
C PRO A 199 4.05 24.17 0.84
N LEU A 200 3.40 23.23 1.55
CA LEU A 200 3.45 23.10 3.01
C LEU A 200 4.63 22.27 3.54
N ILE A 201 5.44 21.64 2.67
CA ILE A 201 6.61 20.82 3.07
C ILE A 201 7.93 21.59 2.84
N LYS A 202 7.92 22.93 3.01
CA LYS A 202 9.16 23.72 3.19
C LYS A 202 9.50 23.98 4.66
N LYS A 203 8.60 23.66 5.61
CA LYS A 203 8.80 23.95 7.05
C LYS A 203 9.38 22.82 7.90
N TRP A 204 9.50 21.59 7.37
CA TRP A 204 9.92 20.41 8.16
C TRP A 204 11.28 19.79 7.76
N ARG A 205 12.06 20.46 6.90
CA ARG A 205 13.38 19.98 6.44
C ARG A 205 14.46 19.70 7.51
N PRO A 206 14.46 20.22 8.75
CA PRO A 206 15.59 19.95 9.67
C PRO A 206 15.45 18.74 10.61
N ALA A 207 14.27 18.11 10.77
CA ALA A 207 14.04 17.22 11.92
C ALA A 207 14.31 15.72 11.68
N ILE A 208 14.40 15.25 10.43
CA ILE A 208 14.50 13.80 10.12
C ILE A 208 15.94 13.36 9.77
N CYS A 209 16.88 14.29 9.57
CA CYS A 209 18.29 13.97 9.28
C CYS A 209 19.19 13.81 10.52
N ARG A 210 18.65 13.68 11.74
CA ARG A 210 19.46 13.62 12.97
C ARG A 210 19.28 12.37 13.86
N ARG A 211 19.04 11.20 13.28
CA ARG A 211 19.28 9.90 13.96
C ARG A 211 19.90 8.86 13.04
N ARG A 212 21.20 9.02 12.78
CA ARG A 212 22.15 7.92 12.58
C ARG A 212 23.40 8.25 13.39
N GLN A 213 23.39 7.82 14.65
CA GLN A 213 24.57 7.55 15.45
C GLN A 213 24.13 6.54 16.50
N TRP A 214 25.07 5.67 16.88
CA TRP A 214 24.96 4.44 17.68
C TRP A 214 24.79 3.16 16.84
N SER A 215 25.89 2.61 16.27
CA SER A 215 26.95 1.74 16.87
C SER A 215 26.47 0.27 16.85
N VAL A 216 26.96 -0.64 16.00
CA VAL A 216 28.21 -1.44 16.12
C VAL A 216 28.78 -1.47 17.53
N ILE A 217 28.60 -2.59 18.22
CA ILE A 217 29.59 -3.45 18.93
C ILE A 217 28.76 -4.47 19.75
N ASP A 218 29.09 -5.75 19.55
CA ASP A 218 28.81 -6.98 20.34
C ASP A 218 27.42 -7.22 20.97
#